data_AF-A0A5M8P8J6-F1
#
_entry.id   AF-A0A5M8P8J6-F1
#
_cell.length_a   1.000
_cell.length_b   1.000
_cell.length_c   1.000
_cell.angle_alpha   90.00
_cell.angle_beta   90.00
_cell.angle_gamma   90.00
#
_symmetry.space_group_name_H-M   'P 1'
#
loop_
_entity.id
_entity.type
_entity.pdbx_description
1 polymer ?
#
loop_
_entity_poly.entity_id
_entity_poly.type
_entity_poly.pdbx_seq_one_letter_code
_entity_poly.pdbx_strand_id
1 'polypeptide(L)'
;MKQVKMKKRKRRLSWVAKKCLPRFESLGENCEFGFFQRKNKQEISSLFRWTFIHDYNKLIELIENDFQDLFLFENLTPIGGDDSDGVLDRKYQIAFHSAMTGHEESGAFVWGFPEPENLQIYQQEKSKIAHFVDKFRLSLRDDNKIFVVKRKEGGTLETGRKLAALLARLSRAKIFCVEENADPEQQGKLYRISDNLYQGFIDRFSAQETTYKISSLWWPLITEAAAVIPDERPKNRLYRFFTGS
;
A
#
# COMPACT_ATOMS: atom_id res chain seq x y z
N MET A 1 32.11 25.77 3.18
CA MET A 1 31.09 25.82 2.10
C MET A 1 30.47 24.46 1.70
N LYS A 2 31.22 23.35 1.56
CA LYS A 2 30.67 22.03 1.15
C LYS A 2 29.62 21.45 2.13
N GLN A 3 29.86 21.50 3.44
CA GLN A 3 28.91 20.99 4.45
C GLN A 3 27.58 21.75 4.48
N VAL A 4 27.59 23.08 4.27
CA VAL A 4 26.37 23.91 4.21
C VAL A 4 25.55 23.58 2.96
N LYS A 5 26.19 23.37 1.80
CA LYS A 5 25.52 22.93 0.57
C LYS A 5 24.90 21.52 0.72
N MET A 6 25.59 20.58 1.38
CA MET A 6 25.02 19.25 1.68
C MET A 6 23.82 19.33 2.62
N LYS A 7 23.90 20.11 3.71
CA LYS A 7 22.78 20.28 4.65
C LYS A 7 21.56 20.89 3.95
N LYS A 8 21.75 21.90 3.08
CA LYS A 8 20.66 22.48 2.27
C LYS A 8 20.05 21.46 1.30
N ARG A 9 20.87 20.65 0.62
CA ARG A 9 20.40 19.59 -0.29
C ARG A 9 19.59 18.52 0.45
N LYS A 10 20.07 18.02 1.59
CA LYS A 10 19.34 17.03 2.42
C LYS A 10 17.99 17.57 2.92
N ARG A 11 17.95 18.82 3.39
CA ARG A 11 16.68 19.46 3.82
C ARG A 11 15.68 19.60 2.67
N ARG A 12 16.14 19.98 1.48
CA ARG A 12 15.29 20.09 0.28
C ARG A 12 14.73 18.72 -0.13
N LEU A 13 15.56 17.70 -0.20
CA LEU A 13 15.14 16.33 -0.56
C LEU A 13 14.13 15.77 0.44
N SER A 14 14.36 15.95 1.75
CA SER A 14 13.41 15.55 2.79
C SER A 14 12.06 16.27 2.66
N TRP A 15 12.04 17.55 2.30
CA TRP A 15 10.78 18.28 2.06
C TRP A 15 10.05 17.78 0.81
N VAL A 16 10.77 17.48 -0.27
CA VAL A 16 10.19 16.88 -1.48
C VAL A 16 9.58 15.52 -1.16
N ALA A 17 10.31 14.67 -0.45
CA ALA A 17 9.83 13.35 -0.02
C ALA A 17 8.52 13.45 0.77
N LYS A 18 8.41 14.40 1.71
CA LYS A 18 7.16 14.65 2.46
C LYS A 18 5.98 15.01 1.54
N LYS A 19 6.22 15.85 0.52
CA LYS A 19 5.19 16.24 -0.45
C LYS A 19 4.84 15.13 -1.44
N CYS A 20 5.77 14.22 -1.70
CA CYS A 20 5.56 13.08 -2.60
C CYS A 20 4.94 11.87 -1.90
N LEU A 21 5.06 11.74 -0.58
CA LEU A 21 4.53 10.60 0.17
C LEU A 21 3.04 10.26 -0.11
N PRO A 22 2.13 11.24 -0.33
CA PRO A 22 0.74 10.96 -0.76
C PRO A 22 0.58 10.20 -2.08
N ARG A 23 1.60 10.21 -2.93
CA ARG A 23 1.62 9.48 -4.20
C ARG A 23 1.83 7.98 -4.00
N PHE A 24 2.39 7.58 -2.87
CA PHE A 24 2.71 6.19 -2.57
C PHE A 24 1.50 5.50 -1.96
N GLU A 25 1.11 4.37 -2.55
CA GLU A 25 -0.04 3.58 -2.12
C GLU A 25 0.38 2.13 -1.92
N SER A 26 0.10 1.58 -0.74
CA SER A 26 0.45 0.18 -0.44
C SER A 26 -0.38 -0.77 -1.32
N LEU A 27 0.24 -1.82 -1.83
CA LEU A 27 -0.46 -2.99 -2.38
C LEU A 27 -0.51 -4.16 -1.40
N GLY A 28 -0.32 -3.89 -0.10
CA GLY A 28 -0.57 -4.84 0.98
C GLY A 28 0.67 -5.60 1.45
N GLU A 29 0.56 -6.93 1.48
CA GLU A 29 1.34 -7.89 2.27
C GLU A 29 1.12 -7.78 3.79
N ASN A 30 1.48 -6.64 4.39
CA ASN A 30 1.18 -6.36 5.79
C ASN A 30 1.03 -4.84 6.00
N CYS A 31 0.72 -4.44 7.24
CA CYS A 31 0.42 -3.06 7.59
C CYS A 31 1.65 -2.12 7.71
N GLU A 32 2.88 -2.61 7.52
CA GLU A 32 4.10 -1.87 7.85
C GLU A 32 4.20 -0.52 7.12
N PHE A 33 3.95 -0.50 5.80
CA PHE A 33 4.04 0.73 5.03
C PHE A 33 2.95 1.73 5.45
N GLY A 34 1.76 1.24 5.82
CA GLY A 34 0.68 2.04 6.39
C GLY A 34 1.08 2.69 7.72
N PHE A 35 1.82 1.98 8.57
CA PHE A 35 2.42 2.53 9.80
C PHE A 35 3.53 3.53 9.51
N PHE A 36 4.39 3.28 8.51
CA PHE A 36 5.39 4.27 8.07
C PHE A 36 4.73 5.58 7.63
N GLN A 37 3.65 5.51 6.83
CA GLN A 37 2.87 6.70 6.43
C GLN A 37 2.27 7.42 7.64
N ARG A 38 1.65 6.69 8.57
CA ARG A 38 1.08 7.23 9.82
C ARG A 38 2.12 7.94 10.67
N LYS A 39 3.30 7.34 10.91
CA LYS A 39 4.40 7.98 11.66
C LYS A 39 4.87 9.28 11.02
N ASN A 40 4.69 9.42 9.70
CA ASN A 40 5.01 10.63 8.95
C ASN A 40 3.79 11.56 8.75
N LYS A 41 2.74 11.39 9.57
CA LYS A 41 1.51 12.21 9.58
C LYS A 41 0.76 12.20 8.25
N GLN A 42 0.85 11.10 7.51
CA GLN A 42 0.05 10.86 6.30
C GLN A 42 -1.04 9.83 6.62
N GLU A 43 -2.27 10.30 6.80
CA GLU A 43 -3.44 9.45 6.99
C GLU A 43 -4.18 9.25 5.67
N ILE A 44 -3.55 8.51 4.76
CA ILE A 44 -4.12 8.19 3.46
C ILE A 44 -5.06 7.00 3.66
N SER A 45 -6.34 7.17 3.38
CA SER A 45 -7.25 6.02 3.25
C SER A 45 -6.98 5.29 1.92
N SER A 46 -6.81 3.98 1.96
CA SER A 46 -6.56 3.15 0.77
C SER A 46 -6.98 1.71 1.09
N LEU A 47 -7.44 0.99 0.06
CA LEU A 47 -7.99 -0.36 0.17
C LEU A 47 -7.01 -1.34 0.83
N PHE A 48 -5.75 -1.35 0.40
CA PHE A 48 -4.76 -2.34 0.83
C PHE A 48 -3.79 -1.83 1.92
N ARG A 49 -4.08 -0.67 2.54
CA ARG A 49 -3.21 -0.10 3.56
C ARG A 49 -3.13 -0.96 4.82
N TRP A 50 -4.24 -1.59 5.17
CA TRP A 50 -4.42 -2.39 6.40
C TRP A 50 -4.84 -3.83 6.08
N THR A 51 -4.37 -4.36 4.95
CA THR A 51 -4.67 -5.74 4.53
C THR A 51 -3.46 -6.63 4.67
N PHE A 52 -3.71 -7.93 4.86
CA PHE A 52 -2.68 -8.95 4.70
C PHE A 52 -2.93 -9.72 3.41
N ILE A 53 -1.89 -9.86 2.59
CA ILE A 53 -1.93 -10.52 1.28
C ILE A 53 -0.71 -11.43 1.18
N HIS A 54 -0.93 -12.74 1.27
CA HIS A 54 0.16 -13.72 1.16
C HIS A 54 0.48 -14.07 -0.30
N ASP A 55 -0.54 -14.15 -1.15
CA ASP A 55 -0.40 -14.46 -2.57
C ASP A 55 -0.78 -13.26 -3.45
N TYR A 56 0.21 -12.57 -3.98
CA TYR A 56 -0.01 -11.46 -4.91
C TYR A 56 -0.62 -11.89 -6.25
N ASN A 57 -0.59 -13.18 -6.62
CA ASN A 57 -1.33 -13.62 -7.81
C ASN A 57 -2.83 -13.43 -7.60
N LYS A 58 -3.34 -13.58 -6.37
CA LYS A 58 -4.73 -13.27 -6.04
C LYS A 58 -5.06 -11.78 -6.08
N LEU A 59 -4.11 -10.91 -5.72
CA LEU A 59 -4.28 -9.48 -5.92
C LEU A 59 -4.33 -9.12 -7.43
N ILE A 60 -3.48 -9.75 -8.24
CA ILE A 60 -3.51 -9.57 -9.70
C ILE A 60 -4.86 -10.03 -10.25
N GLU A 61 -5.30 -11.23 -9.87
CA GLU A 61 -6.62 -11.78 -10.24
C GLU A 61 -7.77 -10.84 -9.84
N LEU A 62 -7.70 -10.26 -8.64
CA LEU A 62 -8.69 -9.30 -8.14
C LEU A 62 -8.77 -8.04 -9.02
N ILE A 63 -7.61 -7.47 -9.39
CA ILE A 63 -7.55 -6.26 -10.22
C ILE A 63 -8.02 -6.58 -11.65
N GLU A 64 -7.62 -7.72 -12.21
CA GLU A 64 -8.02 -8.14 -13.56
C GLU A 64 -9.53 -8.41 -13.67
N ASN A 65 -10.16 -8.90 -12.60
CA ASN A 65 -11.60 -9.10 -12.52
C ASN A 65 -12.37 -7.86 -12.01
N ASP A 66 -11.73 -6.68 -11.99
CA ASP A 66 -12.34 -5.42 -11.54
C ASP A 66 -13.08 -5.53 -10.18
N PHE A 67 -12.44 -6.20 -9.22
CA PHE A 67 -12.94 -6.35 -7.85
C PHE A 67 -14.26 -7.11 -7.70
N GLN A 68 -14.69 -7.86 -8.73
CA GLN A 68 -15.91 -8.66 -8.67
C GLN A 68 -15.87 -9.69 -7.54
N ASP A 69 -16.96 -9.77 -6.78
CA ASP A 69 -17.15 -10.68 -5.64
C ASP A 69 -16.16 -10.49 -4.47
N LEU A 70 -15.42 -9.38 -4.44
CA LEU A 70 -14.65 -9.01 -3.27
C LEU A 70 -15.59 -8.70 -2.10
N PHE A 71 -15.31 -9.29 -0.95
CA PHE A 71 -16.02 -9.01 0.30
C PHE A 71 -17.52 -9.40 0.26
N LEU A 72 -17.84 -10.49 -0.46
CA LEU A 72 -19.15 -11.14 -0.34
C LEU A 72 -19.24 -11.90 0.98
N PHE A 73 -20.38 -11.80 1.67
CA PHE A 73 -20.55 -12.36 3.01
C PHE A 73 -20.22 -13.86 3.06
N GLU A 74 -20.69 -14.62 2.06
CA GLU A 74 -20.42 -16.05 1.91
C GLU A 74 -18.94 -16.39 1.70
N ASN A 75 -18.13 -15.44 1.22
CA ASN A 75 -16.70 -15.62 1.02
C ASN A 75 -15.89 -15.26 2.28
N LEU A 76 -16.50 -14.56 3.24
CA LEU A 76 -15.81 -14.11 4.45
C LEU A 76 -15.78 -15.21 5.51
N THR A 77 -14.62 -15.35 6.14
CA THR A 77 -14.46 -16.11 7.38
C THR A 77 -13.79 -15.22 8.42
N PRO A 78 -14.22 -15.28 9.69
CA PRO A 78 -13.52 -14.57 10.74
C PRO A 78 -12.09 -15.10 10.83
N ILE A 79 -11.17 -14.17 11.07
CA ILE A 79 -9.78 -14.47 11.39
C ILE A 79 -9.40 -13.63 12.59
N GLY A 80 -8.58 -14.18 13.47
CA GLY A 80 -8.13 -13.45 14.65
C GLY A 80 -8.40 -14.17 15.96
N GLY A 81 -7.39 -14.17 16.83
CA GLY A 81 -7.50 -14.41 18.26
C GLY A 81 -7.30 -13.09 19.03
N ASP A 82 -6.76 -13.17 20.25
CA ASP A 82 -6.71 -12.07 21.23
C ASP A 82 -6.08 -10.73 20.76
N ASP A 83 -5.29 -10.70 19.68
CA ASP A 83 -4.48 -9.52 19.29
C ASP A 83 -4.76 -8.94 17.88
N SER A 84 -5.67 -9.51 17.08
CA SER A 84 -6.10 -8.86 15.83
C SER A 84 -7.44 -9.36 15.29
N ASP A 85 -8.43 -8.48 15.23
CA ASP A 85 -9.73 -8.75 14.61
C ASP A 85 -9.73 -8.54 13.09
N GLY A 86 -10.39 -9.45 12.37
CA GLY A 86 -10.69 -9.23 10.97
C GLY A 86 -11.42 -10.38 10.27
N VAL A 87 -11.46 -10.27 8.95
CA VAL A 87 -12.04 -11.29 8.08
C VAL A 87 -11.09 -11.63 6.94
N LEU A 88 -11.05 -12.89 6.56
CA LEU A 88 -10.42 -13.37 5.34
C LEU A 88 -11.47 -13.47 4.24
N ASP A 89 -11.26 -12.77 3.14
CA ASP A 89 -11.92 -13.08 1.89
C ASP A 89 -11.30 -14.34 1.29
N ARG A 90 -12.05 -15.44 1.25
CA ARG A 90 -11.55 -16.74 0.77
C ARG A 90 -11.39 -16.81 -0.75
N LYS A 91 -12.08 -15.96 -1.53
CA LYS A 91 -11.95 -15.97 -3.00
C LYS A 91 -10.59 -15.42 -3.41
N TYR A 92 -10.22 -14.28 -2.84
CA TYR A 92 -8.99 -13.57 -3.16
C TYR A 92 -7.88 -13.75 -2.11
N GLN A 93 -8.13 -14.48 -1.03
CA GLN A 93 -7.15 -14.74 0.03
C GLN A 93 -6.56 -13.43 0.60
N ILE A 94 -7.41 -12.42 0.78
CA ILE A 94 -7.06 -11.13 1.35
C ILE A 94 -7.73 -10.99 2.70
N ALA A 95 -6.91 -10.75 3.71
CA ALA A 95 -7.37 -10.47 5.06
C ALA A 95 -7.55 -8.96 5.27
N PHE A 96 -8.70 -8.59 5.81
CA PHE A 96 -9.07 -7.21 6.11
C PHE A 96 -9.27 -7.04 7.61
N HIS A 97 -8.71 -5.96 8.17
CA HIS A 97 -9.18 -5.48 9.47
C HIS A 97 -10.64 -5.04 9.34
N SER A 98 -11.49 -5.62 10.19
CA SER A 98 -12.92 -5.40 10.13
C SER A 98 -13.50 -5.37 11.54
N ALA A 99 -14.63 -4.66 11.68
CA ALA A 99 -15.46 -4.75 12.87
C ALA A 99 -16.20 -6.10 12.95
N MET A 100 -16.21 -6.88 11.86
CA MET A 100 -16.64 -8.28 11.89
C MET A 100 -15.58 -9.08 12.65
N THR A 101 -15.87 -9.43 13.89
CA THR A 101 -14.96 -10.18 14.75
C THR A 101 -15.34 -11.67 14.80
N GLY A 102 -14.41 -12.49 15.27
CA GLY A 102 -14.66 -13.88 15.59
C GLY A 102 -13.73 -14.35 16.69
N HIS A 103 -13.94 -15.58 17.13
CA HIS A 103 -13.10 -16.24 18.13
C HIS A 103 -12.96 -17.71 17.78
N GLU A 104 -11.94 -18.35 18.36
CA GLU A 104 -11.75 -19.78 18.19
C GLU A 104 -12.66 -20.54 19.16
N GLU A 105 -13.46 -21.46 18.61
CA GLU A 105 -14.27 -22.41 19.36
C GLU A 105 -14.01 -23.81 18.82
N SER A 106 -13.52 -24.71 19.69
CA SER A 106 -13.27 -26.12 19.34
C SER A 106 -12.38 -26.32 18.09
N GLY A 107 -11.38 -25.45 17.88
CA GLY A 107 -10.45 -25.54 16.75
C GLY A 107 -10.96 -24.93 15.44
N ALA A 108 -12.08 -24.21 15.46
CA ALA A 108 -12.62 -23.47 14.32
C ALA A 108 -12.92 -22.02 14.69
N PHE A 109 -12.72 -21.10 13.76
CA PHE A 109 -13.13 -19.71 13.96
C PHE A 109 -14.64 -19.57 13.71
N VAL A 110 -15.33 -19.06 14.73
CA VAL A 110 -16.77 -18.76 14.68
C VAL A 110 -16.99 -17.25 14.80
N TRP A 111 -18.12 -16.79 14.31
CA TRP A 111 -18.49 -15.38 14.36
C TRP A 111 -18.72 -14.90 15.81
N GLY A 112 -18.25 -13.69 16.12
CA GLY A 112 -18.37 -13.12 17.46
C GLY A 112 -19.79 -12.68 17.83
N PHE A 113 -20.67 -12.49 16.84
CA PHE A 113 -22.04 -12.01 17.02
C PHE A 113 -23.06 -12.95 16.37
N PRO A 114 -24.32 -12.98 16.87
CA PRO A 114 -25.43 -13.64 16.18
C PRO A 114 -25.63 -13.10 14.75
N GLU A 115 -26.11 -13.95 13.85
CA GLU A 115 -26.22 -13.64 12.42
C GLU A 115 -26.90 -12.29 12.09
N PRO A 116 -28.02 -11.88 12.73
CA PRO A 116 -28.65 -10.60 12.41
C PRO A 116 -27.76 -9.39 12.72
N GLU A 117 -27.02 -9.41 13.83
CA GLU A 117 -26.09 -8.35 14.22
C GLU A 117 -24.87 -8.35 13.30
N ASN A 118 -24.34 -9.54 13.03
CA ASN A 118 -23.20 -9.72 12.15
C ASN A 118 -23.48 -9.23 10.72
N LEU A 119 -24.71 -9.44 10.23
CA LEU A 119 -25.15 -8.94 8.94
C LEU A 119 -25.22 -7.41 8.91
N GLN A 120 -25.62 -6.76 10.01
CA GLN A 120 -25.61 -5.29 10.10
C GLN A 120 -24.19 -4.73 10.03
N ILE A 121 -23.26 -5.32 10.79
CA ILE A 121 -21.84 -4.95 10.75
C ILE A 121 -21.29 -5.16 9.33
N TYR A 122 -21.61 -6.30 8.71
CA TYR A 122 -21.22 -6.61 7.33
C TYR A 122 -21.67 -5.53 6.35
N GLN A 123 -22.91 -5.03 6.41
CA GLN A 123 -23.38 -4.02 5.47
C GLN A 123 -22.58 -2.71 5.58
N GLN A 124 -22.20 -2.31 6.79
CA GLN A 124 -21.37 -1.13 7.04
C GLN A 124 -19.95 -1.35 6.48
N GLU A 125 -19.36 -2.50 6.77
CA GLU A 125 -18.03 -2.87 6.31
C GLU A 125 -17.97 -3.02 4.79
N LYS A 126 -18.98 -3.65 4.17
CA LYS A 126 -19.13 -3.77 2.71
C LYS A 126 -19.20 -2.39 2.05
N SER A 127 -19.97 -1.46 2.62
CA SER A 127 -20.06 -0.10 2.10
C SER A 127 -18.73 0.64 2.17
N LYS A 128 -17.98 0.46 3.28
CA LYS A 128 -16.62 0.98 3.44
C LYS A 128 -15.66 0.39 2.41
N ILE A 129 -15.69 -0.93 2.20
CA ILE A 129 -14.85 -1.62 1.21
C ILE A 129 -15.19 -1.16 -0.21
N ALA A 130 -16.47 -1.05 -0.57
CA ALA A 130 -16.89 -0.53 -1.86
C ALA A 130 -16.35 0.89 -2.12
N HIS A 131 -16.44 1.77 -1.11
CA HIS A 131 -15.84 3.10 -1.19
C HIS A 131 -14.32 3.06 -1.42
N PHE A 132 -13.60 2.16 -0.74
CA PHE A 132 -12.16 2.00 -0.95
C PHE A 132 -11.81 1.39 -2.31
N VAL A 133 -12.63 0.48 -2.84
CA VAL A 133 -12.50 -0.04 -4.21
C VAL A 133 -12.63 1.10 -5.22
N ASP A 134 -13.66 1.95 -5.10
CA ASP A 134 -13.84 3.08 -6.02
C ASP A 134 -12.67 4.07 -5.93
N LYS A 135 -12.19 4.36 -4.73
CA LYS A 135 -11.00 5.18 -4.54
C LYS A 135 -9.76 4.54 -5.17
N PHE A 136 -9.60 3.22 -5.02
CA PHE A 136 -8.47 2.50 -5.61
C PHE A 136 -8.55 2.49 -7.14
N ARG A 137 -9.74 2.35 -7.73
CA ARG A 137 -9.96 2.51 -9.19
C ARG A 137 -9.52 3.89 -9.68
N LEU A 138 -9.79 4.95 -8.92
CA LEU A 138 -9.27 6.29 -9.24
C LEU A 138 -7.75 6.34 -9.15
N SER A 139 -7.15 5.74 -8.12
CA SER A 139 -5.68 5.63 -8.01
C SER A 139 -5.06 4.84 -9.17
N LEU A 140 -5.69 3.75 -9.62
CA LEU A 140 -5.21 2.95 -10.77
C LEU A 140 -5.15 3.77 -12.06
N ARG A 141 -5.96 4.82 -12.19
CA ARG A 141 -6.01 5.74 -13.34
C ARG A 141 -5.17 7.01 -13.16
N ASP A 142 -4.59 7.23 -11.98
CA ASP A 142 -3.75 8.40 -11.71
C ASP A 142 -2.29 8.11 -12.08
N ASP A 143 -1.85 8.75 -13.17
CA ASP A 143 -0.48 8.67 -13.69
C ASP A 143 0.60 9.05 -12.66
N ASN A 144 0.24 9.74 -11.58
CA ASN A 144 1.18 10.13 -10.52
C ASN A 144 1.33 9.12 -9.41
N LYS A 145 0.51 8.07 -9.37
CA LYS A 145 0.53 7.06 -8.32
C LYS A 145 1.75 6.16 -8.44
N ILE A 146 2.28 5.83 -7.27
CA ILE A 146 3.38 4.89 -7.09
C ILE A 146 2.87 3.80 -6.16
N PHE A 147 2.62 2.62 -6.71
CA PHE A 147 2.15 1.49 -5.95
C PHE A 147 3.34 0.74 -5.35
N VAL A 148 3.32 0.58 -4.02
CA VAL A 148 4.40 -0.05 -3.27
C VAL A 148 4.10 -1.53 -3.11
N VAL A 149 4.98 -2.36 -3.65
CA VAL A 149 4.95 -3.82 -3.52
C VAL A 149 6.08 -4.21 -2.59
N LYS A 150 5.78 -4.99 -1.57
CA LYS A 150 6.78 -5.51 -0.63
C LYS A 150 6.47 -6.97 -0.34
N ARG A 151 7.52 -7.80 -0.28
CA ARG A 151 7.43 -9.21 0.09
C ARG A 151 8.60 -9.61 0.98
N LYS A 152 8.32 -10.29 2.08
CA LYS A 152 9.29 -10.86 3.02
C LYS A 152 9.91 -12.15 2.48
N GLU A 153 9.12 -12.97 1.79
CA GLU A 153 9.54 -14.28 1.27
C GLU A 153 10.27 -14.21 -0.09
N GLY A 154 10.64 -13.01 -0.53
CA GLY A 154 11.27 -12.79 -1.83
C GLY A 154 10.28 -12.78 -3.01
N GLY A 155 10.81 -12.71 -4.23
CA GLY A 155 10.01 -12.65 -5.46
C GLY A 155 9.23 -11.35 -5.66
N THR A 156 9.59 -10.27 -4.95
CA THR A 156 8.93 -8.97 -5.06
C THR A 156 9.12 -8.38 -6.46
N LEU A 157 10.30 -8.50 -7.05
CA LEU A 157 10.55 -7.98 -8.39
C LEU A 157 9.74 -8.71 -9.48
N GLU A 158 9.60 -10.04 -9.41
CA GLU A 158 8.78 -10.79 -10.37
C GLU A 158 7.31 -10.37 -10.26
N THR A 159 6.81 -10.28 -9.03
CA THR A 159 5.47 -9.77 -8.72
C THR A 159 5.29 -8.36 -9.28
N GLY A 160 6.29 -7.50 -9.08
CA GLY A 160 6.33 -6.15 -9.59
C GLY A 160 6.28 -6.07 -11.11
N ARG A 161 6.94 -7.00 -11.83
CA ARG A 161 6.86 -7.07 -13.29
C ARG A 161 5.44 -7.41 -13.75
N LYS A 162 4.77 -8.38 -13.12
CA LYS A 162 3.38 -8.75 -13.46
C LYS A 162 2.44 -7.56 -13.23
N LEU A 163 2.54 -6.91 -12.07
CA LEU A 163 1.75 -5.72 -11.75
C LEU A 163 2.08 -4.54 -12.68
N ALA A 164 3.34 -4.30 -13.00
CA ALA A 164 3.74 -3.23 -13.91
C ALA A 164 3.17 -3.44 -15.32
N ALA A 165 3.16 -4.69 -15.82
CA ALA A 165 2.55 -5.04 -17.09
C ALA A 165 1.01 -4.90 -17.07
N LEU A 166 0.37 -5.21 -15.94
CA LEU A 166 -1.05 -4.99 -15.72
C LEU A 166 -1.39 -3.48 -15.72
N LEU A 167 -0.69 -2.69 -14.92
CA LEU A 167 -0.97 -1.26 -14.77
C LEU A 167 -0.63 -0.44 -16.01
N ALA A 168 0.36 -0.85 -16.80
CA ALA A 168 0.71 -0.16 -18.06
C ALA A 168 -0.47 -0.11 -19.06
N ARG A 169 -1.45 -1.01 -18.93
CA ARG A 169 -2.68 -1.03 -19.72
C ARG A 169 -3.75 -0.04 -19.21
N LEU A 170 -3.60 0.47 -17.99
CA LEU A 170 -4.59 1.28 -17.29
C LEU A 170 -4.15 2.74 -17.10
N SER A 171 -2.86 2.97 -16.84
CA SER A 171 -2.29 4.31 -16.61
C SER A 171 -0.77 4.31 -16.74
N ARG A 172 -0.14 5.47 -16.48
CA ARG A 172 1.31 5.64 -16.36
C ARG A 172 1.82 5.50 -14.93
N ALA A 173 0.98 5.00 -14.01
CA ALA A 173 1.36 4.72 -12.64
C ALA A 173 2.59 3.82 -12.56
N LYS A 174 3.33 3.96 -11.47
CA LYS A 174 4.62 3.28 -11.26
C LYS A 174 4.48 2.19 -10.22
N ILE A 175 5.19 1.09 -10.40
CA ILE A 175 5.42 0.08 -9.37
C ILE A 175 6.75 0.38 -8.69
N PHE A 176 6.73 0.36 -7.36
CA PHE A 176 7.92 0.43 -6.55
C PHE A 176 8.01 -0.81 -5.66
N CYS A 177 8.91 -1.73 -6.02
CA CYS A 177 9.22 -2.93 -5.27
C CYS A 177 10.24 -2.64 -4.17
N VAL A 178 9.94 -3.07 -2.95
CA VAL A 178 10.84 -3.01 -1.81
C VAL A 178 11.16 -4.43 -1.36
N GLU A 179 12.44 -4.73 -1.18
CA GLU A 179 12.94 -6.03 -0.73
C GLU A 179 13.90 -5.87 0.44
N GLU A 180 14.00 -6.89 1.29
CA GLU A 180 15.08 -6.98 2.26
C GLU A 180 16.40 -7.29 1.55
N ASN A 181 17.50 -6.70 2.02
CA ASN A 181 18.82 -7.02 1.52
C ASN A 181 19.83 -6.99 2.66
N ALA A 182 20.62 -8.04 2.79
CA ALA A 182 21.63 -8.16 3.83
C ALA A 182 22.85 -7.25 3.60
N ASP A 183 23.12 -6.85 2.35
CA ASP A 183 24.25 -5.98 2.01
C ASP A 183 23.94 -4.51 2.39
N PRO A 184 24.63 -3.94 3.40
CA PRO A 184 24.42 -2.56 3.83
C PRO A 184 24.73 -1.53 2.73
N GLU A 185 25.52 -1.89 1.72
CA GLU A 185 25.79 -1.01 0.59
C GLU A 185 24.60 -0.91 -0.36
N GLN A 186 23.69 -1.89 -0.40
CA GLN A 186 22.48 -1.83 -1.22
C GLN A 186 21.31 -1.15 -0.52
N GLN A 187 21.29 -1.23 0.81
CA GLN A 187 20.22 -0.70 1.64
C GLN A 187 19.99 0.81 1.44
N GLY A 188 18.72 1.21 1.34
CA GLY A 188 18.30 2.59 1.10
C GLY A 188 18.53 3.09 -0.33
N LYS A 189 19.08 2.28 -1.23
CA LYS A 189 19.23 2.60 -2.65
C LYS A 189 18.00 2.20 -3.45
N LEU A 190 17.81 2.89 -4.57
CA LEU A 190 16.78 2.62 -5.56
C LEU A 190 17.40 2.42 -6.94
N TYR A 191 16.90 1.42 -7.66
CA TYR A 191 17.27 1.08 -9.02
C TYR A 191 16.04 1.18 -9.92
N ARG A 192 16.20 1.83 -11.07
CA ARG A 192 15.19 1.81 -12.13
C ARG A 192 15.35 0.54 -12.94
N ILE A 193 14.29 -0.27 -13.02
CA ILE A 193 14.28 -1.52 -13.77
C ILE A 193 13.67 -1.30 -15.16
N SER A 194 12.60 -0.51 -15.22
CA SER A 194 11.96 -0.06 -16.47
C SER A 194 11.34 1.35 -16.28
N ASP A 195 10.55 1.82 -17.25
CA ASP A 195 9.87 3.12 -17.18
C ASP A 195 8.77 3.20 -16.11
N ASN A 196 8.24 2.05 -15.70
CA ASN A 196 7.17 1.95 -14.71
C ASN A 196 7.47 0.96 -13.57
N LEU A 197 8.71 0.50 -13.44
CA LEU A 197 9.14 -0.41 -12.38
C LEU A 197 10.46 0.03 -11.76
N TYR A 198 10.46 0.15 -10.44
CA TYR A 198 11.61 0.49 -9.62
C TYR A 198 11.78 -0.55 -8.51
N GLN A 199 13.02 -0.81 -8.10
CA GLN A 199 13.36 -1.73 -7.02
C GLN A 199 14.22 -1.00 -6.00
N GLY A 200 13.96 -1.22 -4.73
CA GLY A 200 14.74 -0.65 -3.63
C GLY A 200 14.88 -1.62 -2.49
N PHE A 201 15.85 -1.35 -1.62
CA PHE A 201 16.23 -2.28 -0.58
C PHE A 201 16.17 -1.66 0.81
N ILE A 202 15.75 -2.45 1.80
CA ILE A 202 15.82 -2.13 3.22
C ILE A 202 16.53 -3.26 3.97
N ASP A 203 16.80 -3.04 5.25
CA ASP A 203 17.48 -3.99 6.13
C ASP A 203 16.56 -5.12 6.61
N ARG A 204 15.28 -4.81 6.86
CA ARG A 204 14.24 -5.76 7.28
C ARG A 204 12.85 -5.17 7.13
N PHE A 205 11.86 -6.04 6.96
CA PHE A 205 10.46 -5.76 7.26
C PHE A 205 10.14 -6.10 8.72
N SER A 206 9.05 -5.53 9.23
CA SER A 206 8.52 -5.88 10.53
C SER A 206 7.80 -7.23 10.48
N ALA A 207 7.86 -7.96 11.60
CA ALA A 207 7.03 -9.15 11.79
C ALA A 207 5.55 -8.77 11.89
N GLN A 208 4.65 -9.71 11.62
CA GLN A 208 3.21 -9.48 11.57
C GLN A 208 2.67 -8.92 12.90
N GLU A 209 3.17 -9.44 14.02
CA GLU A 209 2.78 -9.06 15.38
C GLU A 209 3.35 -7.70 15.79
N THR A 210 4.38 -7.21 15.08
CA THR A 210 5.09 -5.97 15.41
C THR A 210 5.19 -5.03 14.22
N THR A 211 4.14 -4.96 13.41
CA THR A 211 4.13 -4.17 12.16
C THR A 211 4.49 -2.69 12.35
N TYR A 212 4.34 -2.15 13.57
CA TYR A 212 4.75 -0.81 13.97
C TYR A 212 6.26 -0.62 14.17
N LYS A 213 7.07 -1.69 14.26
CA LYS A 213 8.55 -1.66 14.35
C LYS A 213 9.20 -1.55 12.97
N ILE A 214 8.81 -0.51 12.25
CA ILE A 214 9.25 -0.23 10.87
C ILE A 214 10.76 0.04 10.78
N SER A 215 11.37 -0.33 9.64
CA SER A 215 12.75 0.06 9.32
C SER A 215 12.90 1.59 9.22
N SER A 216 14.04 2.12 9.69
CA SER A 216 14.40 3.52 9.49
C SER A 216 14.77 3.84 8.04
N LEU A 217 15.07 2.83 7.22
CA LEU A 217 15.47 2.96 5.82
C LEU A 217 14.33 3.28 4.87
N TRP A 218 13.07 3.13 5.30
CA TRP A 218 11.91 3.61 4.53
C TRP A 218 12.03 5.09 4.15
N TRP A 219 12.52 5.95 5.07
CA TRP A 219 12.61 7.38 4.80
C TRP A 219 13.67 7.75 3.75
N PRO A 220 14.94 7.30 3.86
CA PRO A 220 15.93 7.41 2.78
C PRO A 220 15.40 6.89 1.45
N LEU A 221 14.76 5.72 1.46
CA LEU A 221 14.33 5.06 0.25
C LEU A 221 13.19 5.81 -0.47
N ILE A 222 12.21 6.32 0.27
CA ILE A 222 11.17 7.21 -0.27
C ILE A 222 11.76 8.53 -0.76
N THR A 223 12.82 9.02 -0.13
CA THR A 223 13.52 10.23 -0.57
C THR A 223 14.20 10.03 -1.92
N GLU A 224 14.84 8.88 -2.14
CA GLU A 224 15.41 8.51 -3.44
C GLU A 224 14.30 8.33 -4.49
N ALA A 225 13.24 7.59 -4.17
CA ALA A 225 12.08 7.41 -5.05
C ALA A 225 11.45 8.75 -5.46
N ALA A 226 11.25 9.68 -4.53
CA ALA A 226 10.71 11.01 -4.83
C ALA A 226 11.64 11.88 -5.69
N ALA A 227 12.95 11.60 -5.70
CA ALA A 227 13.92 12.33 -6.50
C ALA A 227 13.99 11.84 -7.95
N VAL A 228 13.77 10.54 -8.17
CA VAL A 228 13.98 9.87 -9.47
C VAL A 228 12.68 9.53 -10.19
N ILE A 229 11.57 9.35 -9.47
CA ILE A 229 10.26 9.08 -10.05
C ILE A 229 9.59 10.43 -10.34
N PRO A 230 9.42 10.81 -11.62
CA PRO A 230 8.88 12.11 -11.99
C PRO A 230 7.47 12.31 -11.46
N ASP A 231 7.13 13.55 -11.13
CA ASP A 231 5.75 13.99 -10.89
C ASP A 231 5.15 14.37 -12.25
N GLU A 232 4.23 13.54 -12.73
CA GLU A 232 3.54 13.65 -14.02
C GLU A 232 2.40 14.69 -13.99
N ARG A 233 2.10 15.31 -12.83
CA ARG A 233 1.15 16.42 -12.77
C ARG A 233 1.64 17.56 -13.67
N PRO A 234 0.76 18.18 -14.47
CA PRO A 234 1.12 19.35 -15.26
C PRO A 234 1.73 20.43 -14.37
N LYS A 235 2.98 20.81 -14.63
CA LYS A 235 3.60 21.97 -14.01
C LYS A 235 3.01 23.22 -14.68
N ASN A 236 1.84 23.70 -14.22
CA ASN A 236 1.21 25.05 -14.36
C ASN A 236 -0.33 24.90 -14.34
N ARG A 237 -1.12 25.70 -13.60
CA ARG A 237 -1.20 27.17 -13.64
C ARG A 237 -1.24 27.79 -12.24
N LEU A 238 -0.42 28.82 -12.04
CA LEU A 238 -0.74 29.93 -11.15
C LEU A 238 -2.18 30.38 -11.48
N TYR A 239 -3.08 30.33 -10.52
CA TYR A 239 -4.35 31.06 -10.58
C TYR A 239 -4.02 32.55 -10.68
N ARG A 240 -3.86 33.08 -11.90
CA ARG A 240 -4.09 34.50 -12.16
C ARG A 240 -5.59 34.68 -12.01
N PHE A 241 -6.02 35.18 -10.86
CA PHE A 241 -7.30 35.85 -10.74
C PHE A 241 -7.33 36.95 -11.80
N PHE A 242 -8.11 36.75 -12.85
CA PHE A 242 -8.59 37.85 -13.67
C PHE A 242 -9.64 38.58 -12.85
N THR A 243 -9.27 39.75 -12.32
CA THR A 243 -10.22 40.81 -12.01
C THR A 243 -10.61 41.48 -13.32
N GLY A 244 -11.91 41.61 -13.58
CA GLY A 244 -12.51 42.30 -14.73
C GLY A 244 -13.43 41.35 -15.49
N SER A 245 -14.75 41.57 -15.54
CA SER A 245 -15.45 42.84 -15.74
C SER A 245 -16.73 42.92 -14.92
#